data_AF-A0A5R2N6S0-F1
#
_entry.id   AF-A0A5R2N6S0-F1
#
_cell.length_a   1.000
_cell.length_b   1.000
_cell.length_c   1.000
_cell.angle_alpha   90.00
_cell.angle_beta   90.00
_cell.angle_gamma   90.00
#
_symmetry.space_group_name_H-M   'P 1'
#
loop_
_entity.id
_entity.type
_entity.pdbx_description
1 polymer ?
#
loop_
_entity_poly.entity_id
_entity_poly.type
_entity_poly.pdbx_seq_one_letter_code
_entity_poly.pdbx_strand_id
1 'polypeptide(L)'
;ERHGQAMAIWGAGIMLGPILGPTLGGWLTENFNWRWVFFINLPVGILAFLGMAAYLPAVARRVRSFDFFGFAMISLGVGALQLMLDRGGEVDWFSSIEIWIELGLSITGFWVFVIHTVTSEHPFIDPKIFLDRNFVTGLAFIFVMGVLILASMSLLPPMLSTIFGYPTVTIGIVIGPRGVGTMISMLVVGRIMGKIDARILVVIGFLLTAQSLYT
;
A
#
# COMPACT_ATOMS: atom_id res chain seq x y z
N GLU A 1 -16.13 -24.82 13.47
CA GLU A 1 -16.01 -25.41 12.12
C GLU A 1 -16.18 -24.41 10.96
N ARG A 2 -17.16 -23.49 10.97
CA ARG A 2 -17.38 -22.54 9.84
C ARG A 2 -16.34 -21.40 9.67
N HIS A 3 -15.49 -21.14 10.66
CA HIS A 3 -14.44 -20.10 10.56
C HIS A 3 -13.35 -20.45 9.53
N GLY A 4 -12.96 -21.73 9.41
CA GLY A 4 -11.97 -22.15 8.41
C GLY A 4 -12.47 -21.98 6.98
N GLN A 5 -13.75 -22.28 6.75
CA GLN A 5 -14.40 -22.12 5.44
C GLN A 5 -14.61 -20.64 5.08
N ALA A 6 -14.96 -19.79 6.06
CA ALA A 6 -15.04 -18.34 5.88
C ALA A 6 -13.66 -17.72 5.58
N MET A 7 -12.61 -18.13 6.28
CA MET A 7 -11.23 -17.70 6.01
C MET A 7 -10.74 -18.17 4.64
N ALA A 8 -11.14 -19.37 4.18
CA ALA A 8 -10.81 -19.87 2.85
C ALA A 8 -11.49 -19.07 1.72
N ILE A 9 -12.78 -18.72 1.87
CA ILE A 9 -13.51 -17.88 0.91
C ILE A 9 -12.95 -16.46 0.91
N TRP A 10 -12.62 -15.92 2.08
CA TRP A 10 -11.98 -14.60 2.22
C TRP A 10 -10.59 -14.58 1.57
N GLY A 11 -9.78 -15.61 1.80
CA GLY A 11 -8.47 -15.78 1.16
C GLY A 11 -8.57 -15.90 -0.37
N ALA A 12 -9.55 -16.65 -0.88
CA ALA A 12 -9.80 -16.74 -2.32
C ALA A 12 -10.18 -15.39 -2.94
N GLY A 13 -10.98 -14.57 -2.23
CA GLY A 13 -11.33 -13.22 -2.65
C GLY A 13 -10.12 -12.28 -2.72
N ILE A 14 -9.23 -12.33 -1.73
CA ILE A 14 -7.99 -11.55 -1.70
C ILE A 14 -7.07 -11.91 -2.86
N MET A 15 -7.01 -13.20 -3.22
CA MET A 15 -6.19 -13.68 -4.33
C MET A 15 -6.74 -13.26 -5.69
N LEU A 16 -8.06 -13.13 -5.85
CA LEU A 16 -8.67 -12.74 -7.13
C LEU A 16 -8.34 -11.30 -7.54
N GLY A 17 -8.20 -10.37 -6.59
CA GLY A 17 -7.93 -8.95 -6.88
C GLY A 17 -6.65 -8.73 -7.70
N PRO A 18 -5.47 -9.16 -7.19
CA PRO A 18 -4.20 -9.04 -7.89
C PRO A 18 -4.09 -9.83 -9.19
N ILE A 19 -4.90 -10.87 -9.38
CA ILE A 19 -4.91 -11.71 -10.59
C ILE A 19 -5.72 -11.03 -11.69
N LEU A 20 -6.92 -10.58 -11.34
CA LEU A 20 -7.84 -9.94 -12.27
C LEU A 20 -7.44 -8.51 -12.58
N GLY A 21 -6.84 -7.78 -11.63
CA GLY A 21 -6.47 -6.37 -11.76
C GLY A 21 -5.57 -6.07 -12.97
N PRO A 22 -4.34 -6.64 -13.05
CA PRO A 22 -3.43 -6.42 -14.17
C PRO A 22 -3.95 -7.00 -15.49
N THR A 23 -4.62 -8.15 -15.44
CA THR A 23 -5.14 -8.84 -16.65
C THR A 23 -6.27 -8.04 -17.29
N LEU A 24 -7.26 -7.62 -16.49
CA LEU A 24 -8.35 -6.77 -16.95
C LEU A 24 -7.82 -5.37 -17.28
N GLY A 25 -7.03 -4.77 -16.41
CA GLY A 25 -6.47 -3.43 -16.62
C GLY A 25 -5.63 -3.32 -17.88
N GLY A 26 -4.80 -4.33 -18.18
CA GLY A 26 -4.04 -4.43 -19.43
C GLY A 26 -4.94 -4.52 -20.65
N TRP A 27 -5.89 -5.46 -20.64
CA TRP A 27 -6.84 -5.65 -21.76
C TRP A 27 -7.72 -4.41 -22.01
N LEU A 28 -8.16 -3.72 -20.94
CA LEU A 28 -8.95 -2.49 -21.01
C LEU A 28 -8.14 -1.29 -21.54
N THR A 29 -6.87 -1.20 -21.16
CA THR A 29 -5.97 -0.14 -21.64
C THR A 29 -5.62 -0.35 -23.12
N GLU A 30 -5.50 -1.60 -23.56
CA GLU A 30 -5.15 -1.96 -24.94
C GLU A 30 -6.34 -1.81 -25.91
N ASN A 31 -7.57 -2.18 -25.51
CA ASN A 31 -8.73 -2.17 -26.41
C ASN A 31 -9.56 -0.87 -26.38
N PHE A 32 -9.61 -0.17 -25.25
CA PHE A 32 -10.51 0.98 -25.09
C PHE A 32 -9.74 2.27 -24.83
N ASN A 33 -9.31 2.49 -23.59
CA ASN A 33 -8.54 3.65 -23.14
C ASN A 33 -8.23 3.46 -21.64
N TRP A 34 -7.15 4.06 -21.13
CA TRP A 34 -6.79 4.02 -19.71
C TRP A 34 -7.94 4.41 -18.76
N ARG A 35 -8.81 5.34 -19.16
CA ARG A 35 -9.99 5.77 -18.38
C ARG A 35 -10.93 4.62 -18.01
N TRP A 36 -11.01 3.57 -18.83
CA TRP A 36 -11.87 2.43 -18.58
C TRP A 36 -11.40 1.54 -17.43
N VAL A 37 -10.13 1.62 -17.05
CA VAL A 37 -9.59 0.99 -15.83
C VAL A 37 -10.24 1.58 -14.58
N PHE A 38 -10.70 2.84 -14.61
CA PHE A 38 -11.48 3.43 -13.52
C PHE A 38 -12.97 3.10 -13.64
N PHE A 39 -13.54 3.15 -14.85
CA PHE A 39 -14.97 2.86 -15.04
C PHE A 39 -15.37 1.44 -14.69
N ILE A 40 -14.49 0.43 -14.85
CA ILE A 40 -14.79 -0.96 -14.47
C ILE A 40 -14.98 -1.14 -12.95
N ASN A 41 -14.37 -0.27 -12.13
CA ASN A 41 -14.57 -0.33 -10.68
C ASN A 41 -15.98 0.10 -10.29
N LEU A 42 -16.65 0.93 -11.09
CA LEU A 42 -17.99 1.43 -10.79
C LEU A 42 -19.07 0.32 -10.79
N PRO A 43 -19.23 -0.52 -11.83
CA PRO A 43 -20.21 -1.61 -11.81
C PRO A 43 -19.85 -2.68 -10.79
N VAL A 44 -18.57 -2.99 -10.60
CA VAL A 44 -18.11 -3.95 -9.59
C VAL A 44 -18.43 -3.44 -8.18
N GLY A 45 -18.19 -2.15 -7.93
CA GLY A 45 -18.53 -1.49 -6.67
C GLY A 45 -20.03 -1.45 -6.40
N ILE A 46 -20.86 -1.19 -7.43
CA ILE A 46 -22.32 -1.24 -7.33
C ILE A 46 -22.79 -2.66 -7.01
N LEU A 47 -22.29 -3.68 -7.70
CA LEU A 47 -22.65 -5.08 -7.44
C LEU A 47 -22.24 -5.51 -6.02
N ALA A 48 -21.04 -5.12 -5.57
CA ALA A 48 -20.57 -5.39 -4.22
C ALA A 48 -21.45 -4.67 -3.18
N PHE A 49 -21.82 -3.41 -3.43
CA PHE A 49 -22.70 -2.62 -2.57
C PHE A 49 -24.10 -3.24 -2.47
N LEU A 50 -24.70 -3.62 -3.60
CA LEU A 50 -26.00 -4.30 -3.65
C LEU A 50 -25.93 -5.65 -2.95
N GLY A 51 -24.84 -6.41 -3.15
CA GLY A 51 -24.59 -7.67 -2.45
C GLY A 51 -24.50 -7.49 -0.93
N MET A 52 -23.77 -6.48 -0.47
CA MET A 52 -23.72 -6.14 0.95
C MET A 52 -25.09 -5.71 1.49
N ALA A 53 -25.82 -4.85 0.76
CA ALA A 53 -27.14 -4.40 1.18
C ALA A 53 -28.18 -5.54 1.27
N ALA A 54 -28.10 -6.53 0.37
CA ALA A 54 -29.04 -7.65 0.32
C ALA A 54 -28.71 -8.79 1.30
N TYR A 55 -27.42 -9.11 1.49
CA TYR A 55 -27.00 -10.32 2.21
C TYR A 55 -26.38 -10.06 3.59
N LEU A 56 -25.99 -8.81 3.90
CA LEU A 56 -25.39 -8.52 5.19
C LEU A 56 -26.50 -8.44 6.26
N PRO A 57 -26.52 -9.35 7.25
CA PRO A 57 -27.51 -9.29 8.31
C PRO A 57 -27.35 -8.00 9.10
N ALA A 58 -28.45 -7.40 9.53
CA ALA A 58 -28.44 -6.20 10.36
C ALA A 58 -27.78 -6.52 11.72
N VAL A 59 -26.46 -6.33 11.80
CA VAL A 59 -25.72 -6.45 13.06
C VAL A 59 -26.11 -5.26 13.92
N ALA A 60 -26.42 -5.49 15.20
CA ALA A 60 -26.71 -4.43 16.16
C ALA A 60 -25.62 -3.35 16.06
N ARG A 61 -26.01 -2.11 15.72
CA ARG A 61 -25.11 -0.95 15.68
C ARG A 61 -24.48 -0.81 17.05
N ARG A 62 -23.25 -1.32 17.23
CA ARG A 62 -22.37 -0.79 18.27
C ARG A 62 -21.99 0.59 17.80
N VAL A 63 -22.65 1.61 18.34
CA VAL A 63 -22.24 2.99 18.19
C VAL A 63 -20.93 3.14 18.95
N ARG A 64 -19.82 2.73 18.31
CA ARG A 64 -18.50 3.17 18.75
C ARG A 64 -18.41 4.64 18.35
N SER A 65 -18.16 5.52 19.31
CA SER A 65 -17.79 6.89 19.02
C SER A 65 -16.53 6.84 18.15
N PHE A 66 -16.67 7.24 16.89
CA PHE A 66 -15.53 7.37 16.01
C PHE A 66 -14.68 8.54 16.51
N ASP A 67 -13.41 8.27 16.79
CA ASP A 67 -12.47 9.28 17.25
C ASP A 67 -12.04 10.18 16.07
N PHE A 68 -12.92 11.13 15.73
CA PHE A 68 -12.70 12.07 14.63
C PHE A 68 -11.49 12.96 14.88
N PHE A 69 -11.23 13.31 16.14
CA PHE A 69 -10.09 14.14 16.51
C PHE A 69 -8.77 13.40 16.30
N GLY A 70 -8.65 12.18 16.83
CA GLY A 70 -7.49 11.33 16.58
C GLY A 70 -7.25 11.09 15.09
N PHE A 71 -8.32 10.79 14.34
CA PHE A 71 -8.26 10.61 12.89
C PHE A 71 -7.79 11.87 12.14
N ALA A 72 -8.29 13.05 12.51
CA ALA A 72 -7.89 14.31 11.89
C ALA A 72 -6.40 14.62 12.15
N MET A 73 -5.93 14.40 13.38
CA MET A 73 -4.54 14.69 13.77
C MET A 73 -3.53 13.75 13.10
N ILE A 74 -3.81 12.44 13.03
CA ILE A 74 -2.94 11.52 12.28
C ILE A 74 -2.97 11.81 10.78
N SER A 75 -4.14 12.13 10.21
CA SER A 75 -4.25 12.48 8.79
C SER A 75 -3.46 13.74 8.45
N LEU A 76 -3.52 14.75 9.34
CA LEU A 76 -2.72 15.97 9.20
C LEU A 76 -1.23 15.68 9.35
N GLY A 77 -0.83 14.89 10.35
CA GLY A 77 0.57 14.54 10.60
C GLY A 77 1.21 13.78 9.44
N VAL A 78 0.51 12.75 8.94
CA VAL A 78 0.93 11.92 7.80
C VAL A 78 0.89 12.72 6.50
N GLY A 79 -0.17 13.49 6.27
CA GLY A 79 -0.30 14.31 5.06
C GLY A 79 0.77 15.40 4.96
N ALA A 80 1.07 16.09 6.07
CA ALA A 80 2.15 17.08 6.11
C ALA A 80 3.53 16.42 5.94
N LEU A 81 3.77 15.25 6.53
CA LEU A 81 5.01 14.50 6.32
C LEU A 81 5.19 14.10 4.86
N GLN A 82 4.10 13.62 4.23
CA GLN A 82 4.13 13.21 2.84
C GLN A 82 4.42 14.40 1.92
N LEU A 83 3.76 15.54 2.13
CA LEU A 83 4.03 16.77 1.36
C LEU A 83 5.47 17.23 1.51
N MET A 84 6.01 17.19 2.74
CA MET A 84 7.40 17.54 3.03
C MET A 84 8.40 16.68 2.26
N LEU A 85 8.14 15.37 2.19
CA LEU A 85 9.02 14.43 1.48
C LEU A 85 8.88 14.53 -0.04
N ASP A 86 7.66 14.74 -0.53
CA ASP A 86 7.39 14.83 -1.97
C ASP A 86 7.90 16.16 -2.54
N ARG A 87 7.69 17.29 -1.84
CA ARG A 87 8.11 18.63 -2.28
C ARG A 87 9.52 19.01 -1.86
N GLY A 88 10.10 18.35 -0.85
CA GLY A 88 11.41 18.69 -0.30
C GLY A 88 12.50 18.83 -1.36
N GLY A 89 12.53 17.93 -2.33
CA GLY A 89 13.48 17.99 -3.44
C GLY A 89 13.27 19.15 -4.41
N GLU A 90 12.03 19.64 -4.57
CA GLU A 90 11.67 20.71 -5.51
C GLU A 90 11.89 22.11 -4.92
N VAL A 91 11.76 22.27 -3.59
CA VAL A 91 11.83 23.56 -2.89
C VAL A 91 13.11 23.78 -2.09
N ASP A 92 14.20 23.09 -2.44
CA ASP A 92 15.50 23.16 -1.75
C ASP A 92 15.42 22.81 -0.24
N TRP A 93 14.55 21.86 0.12
CA TRP A 93 14.43 21.30 1.46
C TRP A 93 14.28 22.37 2.56
N PHE A 94 15.16 22.35 3.55
CA PHE A 94 15.14 23.22 4.73
C PHE A 94 15.45 24.69 4.42
N SER A 95 15.78 25.03 3.17
CA SER A 95 15.90 26.41 2.73
C SER A 95 14.53 27.07 2.49
N SER A 96 13.47 26.29 2.28
CA SER A 96 12.12 26.81 2.09
C SER A 96 11.35 26.87 3.41
N ILE A 97 10.62 27.96 3.61
CA ILE A 97 9.68 28.13 4.73
C ILE A 97 8.55 27.10 4.69
N GLU A 98 8.20 26.61 3.49
CA GLU A 98 7.15 25.59 3.29
C GLU A 98 7.49 24.30 4.05
N ILE A 99 8.73 23.81 3.91
CA ILE A 99 9.21 22.60 4.58
C ILE A 99 9.22 22.75 6.10
N TRP A 100 9.54 23.94 6.61
CA TRP A 100 9.45 24.21 8.06
C TRP A 100 8.01 24.20 8.57
N ILE A 101 7.06 24.73 7.80
CA ILE A 101 5.63 24.70 8.13
C ILE A 101 5.12 23.26 8.12
N GLU A 102 5.45 22.48 7.08
CA GLU A 102 5.04 21.08 6.94
C GLU A 102 5.66 20.19 8.02
N LEU A 103 6.93 20.39 8.34
CA LEU A 103 7.60 19.71 9.45
C LEU A 103 6.95 20.07 10.80
N GLY A 104 6.63 21.34 11.03
CA GLY A 104 5.91 21.78 12.21
C GLY A 104 4.51 21.16 12.34
N LEU A 105 3.73 21.15 11.25
CA LEU A 105 2.41 20.50 11.18
C LEU A 105 2.52 18.99 11.39
N SER A 106 3.54 18.36 10.83
CA SER A 106 3.76 16.92 10.98
C SER A 106 4.06 16.56 12.45
N ILE A 107 5.03 17.25 13.05
CA ILE A 107 5.42 17.02 14.46
C ILE A 107 4.24 17.29 15.39
N THR A 108 3.54 18.40 15.21
CA THR A 108 2.39 18.75 16.06
C THR A 108 1.24 17.77 15.87
N GLY A 109 0.91 17.38 14.63
CA GLY A 109 -0.11 16.37 14.33
C GLY A 109 0.19 15.01 14.98
N PHE A 110 1.42 14.50 14.83
CA PHE A 110 1.83 13.26 15.48
C PHE A 110 1.87 13.37 17.00
N TRP A 111 2.39 14.47 17.54
CA TRP A 111 2.45 14.70 18.99
C TRP A 111 1.07 14.69 19.63
N VAL A 112 0.14 15.48 19.07
CA VAL A 112 -1.24 15.55 19.53
C VAL A 112 -1.93 14.20 19.36
N PHE A 113 -1.70 13.50 18.24
CA PHE A 113 -2.24 12.16 18.03
C PHE A 113 -1.75 11.15 19.08
N VAL A 114 -0.46 11.14 19.42
CA VAL A 114 0.10 10.23 20.43
C VAL A 114 -0.50 10.52 21.80
N ILE A 115 -0.56 11.79 22.21
CA ILE A 115 -1.17 12.18 23.50
C ILE A 115 -2.64 11.78 23.54
N HIS A 116 -3.39 12.07 22.48
CA HIS A 116 -4.80 11.75 22.39
C HIS A 116 -5.05 10.25 22.40
N THR A 117 -4.22 9.47 21.71
CA THR A 117 -4.30 8.01 21.67
C THR A 117 -4.04 7.37 23.03
N VAL A 118 -3.14 7.95 23.84
CA VAL A 118 -2.84 7.47 25.21
C VAL A 118 -3.88 7.94 26.23
N THR A 119 -4.53 9.09 26.00
CA THR A 119 -5.46 9.71 26.96
C THR A 119 -6.93 9.35 26.71
N SER A 120 -7.30 9.01 25.48
CA SER A 120 -8.68 8.74 25.08
C SER A 120 -9.17 7.36 25.57
N GLU A 121 -10.41 7.28 26.04
CA GLU A 121 -11.07 6.03 26.46
C GLU A 121 -11.41 5.12 25.26
N HIS A 122 -11.56 5.70 24.07
CA HIS A 122 -11.87 5.00 22.82
C HIS A 122 -10.93 5.51 21.71
N PRO A 123 -9.63 5.16 21.76
CA PRO A 123 -8.66 5.63 20.79
C PRO A 123 -8.95 5.07 19.39
N PHE A 124 -8.65 5.85 18.36
CA PHE A 124 -8.76 5.40 16.97
C PHE A 124 -7.90 4.16 16.67
N ILE A 125 -6.69 4.10 17.25
CA ILE A 125 -5.78 2.95 17.16
C ILE A 125 -5.52 2.45 18.58
N ASP A 126 -5.88 1.20 18.86
CA ASP A 126 -5.54 0.57 20.13
C ASP A 126 -4.00 0.41 20.25
N PRO A 127 -3.34 1.04 21.24
CA PRO A 127 -1.88 0.94 21.42
C PRO A 127 -1.41 -0.51 21.60
N LYS A 128 -2.30 -1.37 22.09
CA LYS A 128 -2.06 -2.80 22.31
C LYS A 128 -1.67 -3.56 21.05
N ILE A 129 -2.07 -3.07 19.87
CA ILE A 129 -1.70 -3.68 18.58
C ILE A 129 -0.18 -3.54 18.34
N PHE A 130 0.42 -2.43 18.78
CA PHE A 130 1.87 -2.23 18.67
C PHE A 130 2.69 -3.06 19.66
N LEU A 131 2.07 -3.70 20.67
CA LEU A 131 2.76 -4.69 21.50
C LEU A 131 2.98 -6.02 20.77
N ASP A 132 2.22 -6.30 19.71
CA ASP A 132 2.45 -7.50 18.91
C ASP A 132 3.69 -7.33 18.03
N ARG A 133 4.74 -8.09 18.35
CA ARG A 133 5.99 -8.11 17.58
C ARG A 133 5.76 -8.42 16.11
N ASN A 134 4.81 -9.31 15.76
CA ASN A 134 4.55 -9.62 14.36
C ASN A 134 3.98 -8.39 13.62
N PHE A 135 3.12 -7.63 14.27
CA PHE A 135 2.54 -6.42 13.69
C PHE A 135 3.62 -5.35 13.45
N VAL A 136 4.46 -5.08 14.45
CA VAL A 136 5.54 -4.09 14.33
C VAL A 136 6.57 -4.51 13.28
N THR A 137 6.95 -5.78 13.26
CA THR A 137 7.90 -6.31 12.26
C THR A 137 7.29 -6.26 10.85
N GLY A 138 6.00 -6.59 10.72
CA GLY A 138 5.26 -6.44 9.45
C GLY A 138 5.20 -4.99 8.97
N LEU A 139 4.96 -4.03 9.88
CA LEU A 139 4.96 -2.61 9.56
C LEU A 139 6.33 -2.14 9.06
N ALA A 140 7.40 -2.55 9.75
CA ALA A 140 8.77 -2.24 9.36
C ALA A 140 9.11 -2.83 7.99
N PHE A 141 8.68 -4.08 7.73
CA PHE A 141 8.89 -4.72 6.43
C PHE A 141 8.13 -4.02 5.30
N ILE A 142 6.87 -3.65 5.49
CA ILE A 142 6.11 -2.91 4.48
C ILE A 142 6.74 -1.53 4.24
N PHE A 143 7.21 -0.86 5.28
CA PHE A 143 7.91 0.42 5.16
C PHE A 143 9.19 0.28 4.31
N VAL A 144 10.07 -0.67 4.64
CA VAL A 144 11.31 -0.92 3.88
C VAL A 144 11.01 -1.32 2.44
N MET A 145 10.04 -2.21 2.20
CA MET A 145 9.64 -2.61 0.85
C MET A 145 9.07 -1.43 0.06
N GLY A 146 8.27 -0.58 0.70
CA GLY A 146 7.73 0.64 0.08
C GLY A 146 8.85 1.54 -0.40
N VAL A 147 9.83 1.83 0.46
CA VAL A 147 11.02 2.63 0.11
C VAL A 147 11.79 2.00 -1.04
N LEU A 148 12.07 0.69 -0.98
CA LEU A 148 12.81 -0.02 -2.03
C LEU A 148 12.08 0.02 -3.37
N ILE A 149 10.76 -0.22 -3.39
CA ILE A 149 9.97 -0.25 -4.63
C ILE A 149 9.92 1.14 -5.26
N LEU A 150 9.62 2.19 -4.47
CA LEU A 150 9.55 3.57 -4.95
C LEU A 150 10.91 4.07 -5.42
N ALA A 151 11.97 3.91 -4.61
CA ALA A 151 13.31 4.34 -4.96
C ALA A 151 13.78 3.65 -6.25
N SER A 152 13.59 2.33 -6.36
CA SER A 152 13.95 1.59 -7.57
C SER A 152 13.13 2.05 -8.78
N MET A 153 11.85 2.38 -8.61
CA MET A 153 10.99 2.86 -9.70
C MET A 153 11.39 4.26 -10.19
N SER A 154 11.79 5.15 -9.28
CA SER A 154 12.16 6.53 -9.60
C SER A 154 13.60 6.68 -10.09
N LEU A 155 14.56 5.89 -9.59
CA LEU A 155 15.98 6.02 -9.93
C LEU A 155 16.44 5.19 -11.13
N LEU A 156 15.85 4.01 -11.39
CA LEU A 156 16.28 3.15 -12.50
C LEU A 156 16.18 3.81 -13.88
N PRO A 157 15.07 4.46 -14.26
CA PRO A 157 14.95 5.07 -15.59
C PRO A 157 15.95 6.22 -15.82
N PRO A 158 16.13 7.18 -14.88
CA PRO A 158 17.17 8.20 -14.98
C PRO A 158 18.58 7.60 -15.01
N MET A 159 18.87 6.57 -14.21
CA MET A 159 20.18 5.91 -14.22
C MET A 159 20.48 5.31 -15.60
N LEU A 160 19.54 4.55 -16.17
CA LEU A 160 19.69 3.93 -17.49
C LEU A 160 19.77 4.96 -18.63
N SER A 161 19.06 6.07 -18.51
CA SER A 161 19.07 7.15 -19.51
C SER A 161 20.33 8.01 -19.43
N THR A 162 20.74 8.42 -18.23
CA THR A 162 21.77 9.45 -18.04
C THR A 162 23.16 8.86 -17.89
N ILE A 163 23.30 7.74 -17.16
CA ILE A 163 24.61 7.10 -16.91
C ILE A 163 24.92 6.08 -18.02
N PHE A 164 23.95 5.25 -18.39
CA PHE A 164 24.15 4.21 -19.41
C PHE A 164 23.86 4.69 -20.84
N GLY A 165 23.32 5.89 -21.02
CA GLY A 165 23.05 6.50 -22.34
C GLY A 165 22.07 5.70 -23.19
N TYR A 166 21.24 4.84 -22.59
CA TYR A 166 20.35 3.98 -23.35
C TYR A 166 19.19 4.77 -23.98
N PRO A 167 18.82 4.46 -25.23
CA PRO A 167 17.61 5.02 -25.83
C PRO A 167 16.37 4.60 -25.04
N THR A 168 15.37 5.48 -24.97
CA THR A 168 14.12 5.29 -24.19
C THR A 168 13.42 3.95 -24.47
N VAL A 169 13.48 3.48 -25.72
CA VAL A 169 12.91 2.17 -26.13
C VAL A 169 13.63 1.00 -25.44
N THR A 170 14.95 1.07 -25.30
CA THR A 170 15.74 0.03 -24.62
C THR A 170 15.47 0.03 -23.12
N ILE A 171 15.32 1.21 -22.51
CA ILE A 171 14.92 1.34 -21.10
C ILE A 171 13.56 0.67 -20.85
N GLY A 172 12.59 0.90 -21.75
CA GLY A 172 11.28 0.23 -21.68
C GLY A 172 11.38 -1.29 -21.75
N ILE A 173 12.24 -1.82 -22.63
CA ILE A 173 12.48 -3.26 -22.75
C ILE A 173 13.19 -3.83 -21.51
N VAL A 174 14.13 -3.10 -20.90
CA VAL A 174 14.86 -3.53 -19.69
C VAL A 174 13.95 -3.51 -18.45
N ILE A 175 13.02 -2.55 -18.37
CA ILE A 175 12.06 -2.47 -17.27
C ILE A 175 10.89 -3.47 -17.44
N GLY A 176 10.54 -3.84 -18.68
CA GLY A 176 9.46 -4.78 -18.98
C GLY A 176 9.49 -6.09 -18.19
N PRO A 177 10.62 -6.82 -18.13
CA PRO A 177 10.79 -8.04 -17.35
C PRO A 177 10.44 -7.88 -15.86
N ARG A 178 10.70 -6.71 -15.26
CA ARG A 178 10.33 -6.42 -13.87
C ARG A 178 8.81 -6.49 -13.66
N GLY A 179 8.04 -5.91 -14.59
CA GLY A 179 6.57 -5.95 -14.56
C GLY A 179 6.04 -7.38 -14.68
N VAL A 180 6.59 -8.17 -15.61
CA VAL A 180 6.23 -9.58 -15.81
C VAL A 180 6.58 -10.41 -14.57
N GLY A 181 7.78 -10.24 -14.00
CA GLY A 181 8.20 -10.93 -12.79
C GLY A 181 7.32 -10.60 -11.59
N THR A 182 6.90 -9.34 -11.45
CA THR A 182 5.97 -8.91 -10.40
C THR A 182 4.61 -9.59 -10.57
N MET A 183 4.08 -9.63 -11.80
CA MET A 183 2.81 -10.29 -12.10
C MET A 183 2.85 -11.80 -11.79
N ILE A 184 3.93 -12.49 -12.19
CA ILE A 184 4.13 -13.91 -11.88
C ILE A 184 4.24 -14.12 -10.36
N SER A 185 5.01 -13.28 -9.68
CA SER A 185 5.17 -13.36 -8.22
C SER A 185 3.83 -13.18 -7.50
N MET A 186 3.01 -12.22 -7.91
CA MET A 186 1.65 -12.03 -7.38
C MET A 186 0.77 -13.28 -7.58
N LEU A 187 0.83 -13.91 -8.75
CA LEU A 187 0.09 -15.14 -9.07
C LEU A 187 0.55 -16.36 -8.25
N VAL A 188 1.85 -16.44 -7.95
CA VAL A 188 2.47 -17.56 -7.23
C VAL A 188 2.26 -17.39 -5.72
N VAL A 189 2.59 -16.22 -5.16
CA VAL A 189 2.37 -15.89 -3.75
C VAL A 189 0.87 -15.94 -3.44
N GLY A 190 0.05 -15.43 -4.36
CA GLY A 190 -1.40 -15.54 -4.35
C GLY A 190 -1.95 -16.96 -4.57
N ARG A 191 -1.14 -18.02 -4.63
CA ARG A 191 -1.61 -19.41 -4.49
C ARG A 191 -1.05 -20.09 -3.25
N ILE A 192 0.12 -19.62 -2.80
CA ILE A 192 0.90 -20.23 -1.72
C ILE A 192 0.51 -19.64 -0.34
N MET A 193 -0.05 -18.43 -0.30
CA MET A 193 -0.44 -17.74 0.94
C MET A 193 -1.50 -18.48 1.80
N GLY A 194 -2.19 -19.49 1.26
CA GLY A 194 -3.07 -20.39 2.02
C GLY A 194 -2.43 -21.71 2.47
N LYS A 195 -1.20 -22.00 2.05
CA LYS A 195 -0.49 -23.27 2.31
C LYS A 195 0.80 -23.12 3.11
N ILE A 196 1.44 -21.95 3.03
CA ILE A 196 2.71 -21.66 3.71
C ILE A 196 2.52 -20.45 4.63
N ASP A 197 3.21 -20.49 5.76
CA ASP A 197 3.22 -19.41 6.74
C ASP A 197 3.71 -18.10 6.11
N ALA A 198 2.96 -17.02 6.30
CA ALA A 198 3.22 -15.73 5.63
C ALA A 198 4.62 -15.18 5.92
N ARG A 199 5.20 -15.53 7.08
CA ARG A 199 6.56 -15.13 7.46
C ARG A 199 7.63 -15.66 6.49
N ILE A 200 7.46 -16.89 6.02
CA ILE A 200 8.41 -17.52 5.09
C ILE A 200 8.32 -16.83 3.73
N LEU A 201 7.11 -16.49 3.27
CA LEU A 201 6.89 -15.75 2.04
C LEU A 201 7.54 -14.36 2.08
N VAL A 202 7.41 -13.66 3.21
CA VAL A 202 8.06 -12.36 3.42
C VAL A 202 9.58 -12.49 3.39
N VAL A 203 10.17 -13.44 4.12
CA VAL A 203 11.63 -13.66 4.14
C VAL A 203 12.18 -13.99 2.75
N ILE A 204 11.50 -14.86 2.00
CA ILE A 204 11.89 -15.18 0.61
C ILE A 204 11.82 -13.93 -0.28
N GLY A 205 10.75 -13.14 -0.16
CA GLY A 205 10.59 -11.90 -0.92
C GLY A 205 11.70 -10.88 -0.64
N PHE A 206 12.09 -10.74 0.63
CA PHE A 206 13.22 -9.88 1.01
C PHE A 206 14.55 -10.38 0.49
N LEU A 207 14.82 -11.69 0.57
CA LEU A 207 16.06 -12.28 0.05
C LEU A 207 16.18 -12.11 -1.47
N LEU A 208 15.09 -12.33 -2.21
CA LEU A 208 15.04 -12.12 -3.64
C LEU A 208 15.28 -10.66 -4.01
N THR A 209 14.68 -9.73 -3.25
CA THR A 209 14.86 -8.29 -3.46
C THR A 209 16.30 -7.86 -3.16
N ALA A 210 16.89 -8.36 -2.08
CA ALA A 210 18.29 -8.11 -1.73
C ALA A 210 19.26 -8.65 -2.80
N GLN A 211 19.00 -9.85 -3.32
CA GLN A 211 19.81 -10.44 -4.39
C GLN A 211 19.67 -9.64 -5.69
N SER A 212 18.45 -9.19 -6.02
CA SER A 212 18.20 -8.36 -7.21
C SER A 212 18.85 -6.99 -7.13
N LEU A 213 19.08 -6.45 -5.93
CA LEU A 213 19.75 -5.16 -5.75
C LEU A 213 21.28 -5.29 -5.73
N TYR A 214 21.78 -6.48 -5.37
CA TYR A 214 23.20 -6.79 -5.38
C TYR A 214 23.74 -7.07 -6.80
N THR A 215 22.89 -7.57 -7.70
CA THR A 215 23.26 -7.97 -9.08
C THR A 215 23.00 -6.83 -10.05
#